data_AF-A0A6G3XQF6-F1
#
_entry.id   AF-A0A6G3XQF6-F1
#
_cell.length_a   1.000
_cell.length_b   1.000
_cell.length_c   1.000
_cell.angle_alpha   90.00
_cell.angle_beta   90.00
_cell.angle_gamma   90.00
#
_symmetry.space_group_name_H-M   'P 1'
#
loop_
_entity.id
_entity.type
_entity.pdbx_description
1 polymer ?
#
loop_
_entity_poly.entity_id
_entity_poly.type
_entity_poly.pdbx_seq_one_letter_code
_entity_poly.pdbx_strand_id
1 'polypeptide(L)'
;IHSAEERQRHLDTGSYEPSFEADGLDADSLAQSAPVRTEPLKVVAAPEEPAAKPAPKTAHTSAELVEMQLGISADAPLCFSCGTKMQR
;
A
#
# COMPACT_ATOMS: atom_id res chain seq x y z
N ILE A 1 -9.21 -29.62 4.56
CA ILE A 1 -9.47 -30.13 5.94
C ILE A 1 -8.37 -29.56 6.82
N HIS A 2 -8.70 -28.87 7.91
CA HIS A 2 -7.69 -28.28 8.80
C HIS A 2 -6.93 -29.35 9.60
N SER A 3 -5.66 -29.09 9.93
CA SER A 3 -4.89 -29.95 10.82
C SER A 3 -5.40 -29.85 12.27
N ALA A 4 -5.00 -30.78 13.14
CA ALA A 4 -5.35 -30.69 14.56
C ALA A 4 -4.77 -29.44 15.22
N GLU A 5 -3.55 -29.07 14.81
CA GLU A 5 -2.83 -27.91 15.32
C GLU A 5 -3.46 -26.58 14.87
N GLU A 6 -3.87 -26.51 13.60
CA GLU A 6 -4.62 -25.35 13.05
C GLU A 6 -5.93 -25.11 13.81
N ARG A 7 -6.68 -26.17 14.13
CA ARG A 7 -7.93 -26.06 14.90
C ARG A 7 -7.69 -25.61 16.33
N GLN A 8 -6.64 -26.12 16.98
CA GLN A 8 -6.28 -25.69 18.33
C GLN A 8 -5.98 -24.18 18.34
N ARG A 9 -5.20 -23.71 17.36
CA ARG A 9 -4.87 -22.29 17.22
C ARG A 9 -6.12 -21.43 17.04
N HIS A 10 -7.06 -21.83 16.19
CA HIS A 10 -8.29 -21.05 16.00
C HIS A 10 -9.12 -20.95 17.29
N LEU A 11 -9.08 -21.93 18.18
CA LEU A 11 -9.71 -21.82 19.50
C LEU A 11 -8.99 -20.81 20.40
N ASP A 12 -7.66 -20.78 20.34
CA ASP A 12 -6.83 -19.95 21.21
C ASP A 12 -6.73 -18.49 20.72
N THR A 13 -6.69 -18.25 19.40
CA THR A 13 -6.45 -16.92 18.80
C THR A 13 -7.59 -16.42 17.89
N GLY A 14 -8.56 -17.27 17.55
CA GLY A 14 -9.61 -16.94 16.58
C GLY A 14 -9.15 -16.92 15.12
N SER A 15 -7.93 -17.37 14.83
CA SER A 15 -7.37 -17.43 13.47
C SER A 15 -6.67 -18.75 13.20
N TYR A 16 -6.78 -19.24 11.97
CA TYR A 16 -6.00 -20.40 11.48
C TYR A 16 -4.60 -20.01 11.01
N GLU A 17 -4.37 -18.73 10.73
CA GLU A 17 -3.10 -18.24 10.22
C GLU A 17 -1.98 -18.40 11.27
N PRO A 18 -0.76 -18.78 10.86
CA PRO A 18 0.41 -18.72 11.72
C PRO A 18 0.73 -17.28 12.13
N SER A 19 1.21 -17.12 13.37
CA SER A 19 1.78 -15.85 13.79
C SER A 19 3.04 -15.58 12.98
N PHE A 20 3.23 -14.34 12.56
CA PHE A 20 4.43 -13.89 11.84
C PHE A 20 5.73 -14.21 12.59
N GLU A 21 5.65 -14.32 13.92
CA GLU A 21 6.75 -14.73 14.82
C GLU A 21 7.14 -16.21 14.68
N ALA A 22 6.19 -17.09 14.35
CA ALA A 22 6.42 -18.54 14.24
C ALA A 22 7.03 -18.95 12.89
N ASP A 23 6.83 -18.15 11.85
CA ASP A 23 7.30 -18.43 10.49
C ASP A 23 8.71 -17.88 10.20
N GLY A 24 9.35 -17.23 11.19
CA GLY A 24 10.75 -16.80 11.09
C GLY A 24 11.01 -15.96 9.83
N LEU A 25 10.21 -14.92 9.62
CA LEU A 25 10.31 -14.05 8.45
C LEU A 25 11.72 -13.48 8.32
N ASP A 26 12.45 -13.89 7.28
CA ASP A 26 13.77 -13.39 6.96
C ASP A 26 13.65 -11.97 6.37
N ALA A 27 13.75 -10.98 7.25
CA ALA A 27 13.66 -9.56 6.88
C ALA A 27 14.69 -9.15 5.81
N ASP A 28 15.87 -9.80 5.77
CA ASP A 28 16.91 -9.53 4.78
C ASP A 28 16.51 -10.06 3.39
N SER A 29 15.85 -11.22 3.31
CA SER A 29 15.27 -11.73 2.06
C SER A 29 14.15 -10.81 1.55
N LEU A 30 13.30 -10.28 2.44
CA LEU A 30 12.22 -9.35 2.07
C LEU A 30 12.75 -7.98 1.59
N ALA A 31 13.88 -7.53 2.13
CA ALA A 31 14.50 -6.26 1.79
C ALA A 31 15.03 -6.18 0.34
N GLN A 32 15.07 -7.28 -0.42
CA GLN A 32 15.56 -7.30 -1.80
C GLN A 32 14.79 -6.38 -2.76
N SER A 33 13.52 -6.08 -2.44
CA SER A 33 12.65 -5.22 -3.25
C SER A 33 12.63 -3.76 -2.79
N ALA A 34 13.17 -3.46 -1.61
CA ALA A 34 13.16 -2.13 -1.02
C ALA A 34 14.58 -1.55 -0.95
N PRO A 35 14.84 -0.35 -1.49
CA PRO A 35 16.17 0.25 -1.42
C PRO A 35 16.53 0.58 0.04
N VAL A 36 17.56 -0.07 0.58
CA VAL A 36 18.14 0.23 1.90
C VAL A 36 18.92 1.55 1.80
N ARG A 37 18.32 2.65 2.27
CA ARG A 37 19.01 3.96 2.35
C ARG A 37 19.97 3.95 3.55
N THR A 38 21.27 3.90 3.27
CA THR A 38 22.35 3.96 4.26
C THR A 38 22.98 5.35 4.43
N GLU A 39 22.57 6.35 3.65
CA GLU A 39 23.14 7.69 3.74
C GLU A 39 22.41 8.57 4.79
N PRO A 40 23.13 9.39 5.57
CA PRO A 40 22.49 10.39 6.41
C PRO A 40 21.68 11.32 5.50
N LEU A 41 20.42 11.56 5.89
CA LEU A 41 19.51 12.47 5.19
C LEU A 41 20.21 13.82 5.01
N LYS A 42 20.76 14.04 3.82
CA LYS A 42 21.25 15.34 3.41
C LYS A 42 20.01 16.23 3.41
N VAL A 43 20.02 17.27 4.25
CA VAL A 43 18.97 18.30 4.22
C VAL A 43 19.10 18.99 2.87
N VAL A 44 18.35 18.49 1.90
CA VAL A 44 18.14 19.15 0.62
C VAL A 44 17.30 20.37 0.96
N ALA A 45 17.85 21.57 0.73
CA ALA A 45 17.07 22.79 0.81
C ALA A 45 15.81 22.59 -0.06
N ALA A 46 14.65 22.79 0.55
CA ALA A 46 13.36 22.59 -0.10
C ALA A 46 13.37 23.33 -1.45
N PRO A 47 13.04 22.66 -2.57
CA PRO A 47 12.75 23.37 -3.79
C PRO A 47 11.64 24.37 -3.48
N GLU A 48 11.78 25.62 -3.93
CA GLU A 48 10.64 26.54 -3.93
C GLU A 48 9.56 25.91 -4.82
N GLU A 49 8.56 25.31 -4.17
CA GLU A 49 7.41 24.74 -4.87
C GLU A 49 6.71 25.88 -5.60
N PRO A 50 6.50 25.76 -6.93
CA PRO A 50 5.61 26.69 -7.61
C PRO A 50 4.26 26.58 -6.90
N ALA A 51 3.76 27.72 -6.38
CA ALA A 51 2.52 27.77 -5.60
C ALA A 51 1.47 26.85 -6.21
N ALA A 52 1.20 25.73 -5.52
CA ALA A 52 0.33 24.69 -6.03
C ALA A 52 -1.02 25.34 -6.28
N LYS A 53 -1.46 25.33 -7.55
CA LYS A 53 -2.82 25.76 -7.87
C LYS A 53 -3.76 24.90 -7.03
N PRO A 54 -4.74 25.51 -6.32
CA PRO A 54 -5.62 24.76 -5.46
C PRO A 54 -6.28 23.66 -6.28
N ALA A 55 -6.29 22.44 -5.72
CA ALA A 55 -6.98 21.32 -6.33
C ALA A 55 -8.44 21.72 -6.64
N PRO A 56 -8.99 21.27 -7.78
CA PRO A 56 -10.38 21.56 -8.11
C PRO A 56 -11.27 21.12 -6.95
N LYS A 57 -12.18 22.00 -6.52
CA LYS A 57 -13.09 21.74 -5.39
C LYS A 57 -14.26 20.82 -5.77
N THR A 58 -14.42 20.55 -7.06
CA THR A 58 -15.56 19.84 -7.64
C THR A 58 -15.06 18.86 -8.67
N ALA A 59 -15.47 17.59 -8.56
CA ALA A 59 -15.21 16.58 -9.57
C ALA A 59 -16.24 16.70 -10.70
N HIS A 60 -15.74 16.74 -11.93
CA HIS A 60 -16.54 16.74 -13.15
C HIS A 60 -16.63 15.34 -13.77
N THR A 61 -15.82 14.38 -13.28
CA THR A 61 -15.87 12.97 -13.66
C THR A 61 -15.76 12.06 -12.44
N SER A 62 -16.19 10.81 -12.57
CA SER A 62 -16.03 9.81 -11.52
C SER A 62 -14.56 9.52 -11.18
N ALA A 63 -13.68 9.60 -12.18
CA ALA A 63 -12.23 9.45 -11.99
C ALA A 63 -11.67 10.57 -11.10
N GLU A 64 -12.03 11.83 -11.38
CA GLU A 64 -11.61 12.98 -10.57
C GLU A 64 -12.08 12.89 -9.11
N LEU A 65 -13.27 12.33 -8.86
CA LEU A 65 -13.79 12.15 -7.50
C LEU A 65 -12.91 11.16 -6.70
N VAL A 66 -12.55 10.03 -7.32
CA VAL A 66 -11.69 9.02 -6.71
C VAL A 66 -10.29 9.58 -6.42
N GLU A 67 -9.76 10.40 -7.32
CA GLU A 67 -8.48 11.10 -7.12
C GLU A 67 -8.53 12.12 -5.97
N MET A 68 -9.65 12.84 -5.80
CA MET A 68 -9.83 13.74 -4.65
C MET A 68 -9.88 12.98 -3.32
N GLN A 69 -10.42 11.77 -3.28
CA GLN A 69 -10.53 10.97 -2.06
C GLN A 69 -9.23 10.24 -1.69
N LEU A 70 -8.49 9.74 -2.68
CA LEU A 70 -7.33 8.87 -2.46
C LEU A 70 -5.98 9.58 -2.70
N GLY A 71 -6.00 10.78 -3.26
CA GLY A 71 -4.81 11.51 -3.67
C GLY A 71 -4.23 11.03 -5.01
N ILE A 72 -3.38 11.88 -5.61
CA ILE A 72 -2.79 11.67 -6.96
C ILE A 72 -1.78 10.49 -6.99
N SER A 73 -1.38 9.98 -5.82
CA SER A 73 -0.47 8.84 -5.67
C SER A 73 -1.11 7.48 -5.93
N ALA A 74 -2.42 7.40 -6.16
CA ALA A 74 -3.05 6.14 -6.54
C ALA A 74 -2.65 5.76 -7.98
N ASP A 75 -2.05 4.58 -8.14
CA ASP A 75 -1.94 3.91 -9.43
C ASP A 75 -3.37 3.68 -9.95
N ALA A 76 -3.66 4.11 -11.18
CA ALA A 76 -5.04 4.28 -11.67
C ALA A 76 -5.93 3.06 -11.34
N PRO A 77 -7.17 3.29 -10.85
CA PRO A 77 -8.01 2.22 -10.33
C PRO A 77 -8.23 1.13 -11.39
N LEU A 78 -8.20 -0.13 -10.97
CA LEU A 78 -8.56 -1.25 -11.85
C LEU A 78 -10.06 -1.20 -12.14
N CYS A 79 -10.45 -1.54 -13.38
CA CYS A 79 -11.86 -1.68 -13.70
C CYS A 79 -12.49 -2.78 -12.84
N PHE A 80 -13.52 -2.46 -12.04
CA PHE A 80 -14.17 -3.43 -11.16
C PHE A 80 -14.81 -4.62 -11.90
N SER A 81 -15.14 -4.44 -13.19
CA SER A 81 -15.76 -5.48 -14.02
C SER A 81 -14.76 -6.39 -14.73
N CYS A 82 -13.57 -5.89 -15.09
CA CYS A 82 -12.62 -6.66 -15.92
C CYS A 82 -11.19 -6.67 -15.43
N GLY A 83 -10.88 -5.98 -14.32
CA GLY A 83 -9.58 -5.94 -13.68
C GLY A 83 -8.49 -5.20 -14.46
N THR A 84 -8.80 -4.69 -15.66
CA THR A 84 -7.81 -3.98 -16.48
C THR A 84 -7.50 -2.61 -15.88
N LYS A 85 -6.20 -2.25 -15.88
CA LYS A 85 -5.71 -0.95 -15.45
C LYS A 85 -6.27 0.15 -16.36
N MET A 86 -6.89 1.17 -15.76
CA MET A 86 -7.36 2.34 -16.51
C MET A 86 -6.15 3.20 -16.92
N GLN A 87 -6.07 3.57 -18.20
CA GLN A 87 -5.11 4.58 -18.65
C GLN A 87 -5.65 5.95 -18.23
N ARG A 88 -4.81 6.78 -17.60
CA ARG A 88 -5.16 8.16 -17.25
C ARG A 88 -5.52 8.96 -18.50
#